data_AF-A0A336N4Y5-F1
#
_entry.id   AF-A0A336N4Y5-F1
#
_cell.length_a   1.000
_cell.length_b   1.000
_cell.length_c   1.000
_cell.angle_alpha   90.00
_cell.angle_beta   90.00
_cell.angle_gamma   90.00
#
_symmetry.space_group_name_H-M   'P 1'
#
loop_
_entity.id
_entity.type
_entity.pdbx_description
1 polymer ?
#
loop_
_entity_poly.entity_id
_entity_poly.type
_entity_poly.pdbx_seq_one_letter_code
_entity_poly.pdbx_strand_id
1 'polypeptide(L)'
;MSDIAITISLLALVAVIGLWIGHWKIKGVGFGVGGVLFGGIIVAHFTNQYGLKLDTHTLHFVQEFGLILFVYTIGIQVGPGFFSSLRRSGLKLNGFAFLIVLLGG
;
A
#
# COMPACT_ATOMS: atom_id res chain seq x y z
N MET A 1 -1.51 -22.48 22.70
CA MET A 1 -2.02 -21.24 22.09
C MET A 1 -2.00 -21.48 20.58
N SER A 2 -3.10 -21.28 19.86
CA SER A 2 -3.09 -21.49 18.40
C SER A 2 -2.15 -20.46 17.75
N ASP A 3 -1.18 -20.90 16.95
CA ASP A 3 -0.22 -20.02 16.25
C ASP A 3 -0.93 -18.95 15.39
N ILE A 4 -2.14 -19.28 14.92
CA ILE A 4 -3.04 -18.37 14.20
C ILE A 4 -3.47 -17.20 15.10
N ALA A 5 -3.84 -17.46 16.36
CA ALA A 5 -4.31 -16.42 17.28
C ALA A 5 -3.19 -15.43 17.63
N ILE A 6 -1.96 -15.94 17.80
CA ILE A 6 -0.77 -15.09 18.02
C ILE A 6 -0.52 -14.22 16.80
N THR A 7 -0.57 -14.81 15.60
CA THR A 7 -0.33 -14.10 14.34
C THR A 7 -1.34 -12.98 14.11
N ILE A 8 -2.64 -13.26 14.28
CA ILE A 8 -3.70 -12.24 14.11
C ILE A 8 -3.58 -11.14 15.17
N SER A 9 -3.33 -11.50 16.44
CA SER A 9 -3.13 -10.53 17.52
C SER A 9 -1.95 -9.60 17.23
N LEU A 10 -0.85 -10.15 16.73
CA LEU A 10 0.34 -9.39 16.38
C LEU A 10 0.10 -8.48 15.18
N LEU A 11 -0.60 -8.95 14.14
CA LEU A 11 -1.01 -8.12 13.00
C LEU A 11 -1.94 -6.97 13.42
N ALA A 12 -2.88 -7.21 14.34
CA ALA A 12 -3.73 -6.16 14.89
C ALA A 12 -2.91 -5.12 15.68
N LEU A 13 -1.94 -5.57 16.48
CA LEU A 13 -1.03 -4.69 17.22
C LEU A 13 -0.16 -3.85 16.26
N VAL A 14 0.35 -4.45 15.19
CA VAL A 14 1.05 -3.74 14.10
C VAL A 14 0.17 -2.65 13.51
N ALA A 15 -1.09 -2.97 13.19
CA ALA A 15 -2.02 -2.00 12.62
C ALA A 15 -2.28 -0.84 13.57
N VAL A 16 -2.50 -1.11 14.86
CA VAL A 16 -2.74 -0.08 15.88
C VAL A 16 -1.53 0.84 16.04
N ILE A 17 -0.33 0.27 16.26
CA ILE A 17 0.91 1.05 16.42
C ILE A 17 1.22 1.83 15.14
N GLY A 18 1.10 1.17 13.99
CA GLY A 18 1.38 1.77 12.69
C GLY A 18 0.46 2.94 12.35
N LEU A 19 -0.84 2.81 12.61
CA LEU A 19 -1.81 3.89 12.41
C LEU A 19 -1.60 5.02 13.42
N TRP A 20 -1.26 4.68 14.66
CA TRP A 20 -0.94 5.67 15.70
C TRP A 20 0.29 6.51 15.32
N ILE A 21 1.36 5.87 14.84
CA ILE A 21 2.55 6.56 14.30
C ILE A 21 2.19 7.38 13.05
N GLY A 22 1.36 6.83 12.15
CA GLY A 22 0.91 7.51 10.93
C GLY A 22 0.12 8.79 11.19
N HIS A 23 -0.57 8.87 12.34
CA HIS A 23 -1.29 10.07 12.78
C HIS A 23 -0.35 11.17 13.28
N TRP A 24 0.88 10.84 13.66
CA TRP A 24 1.82 11.83 14.17
C TRP A 24 2.22 12.81 13.06
N LYS A 25 1.93 14.09 13.27
CA LYS A 25 2.28 15.17 12.35
C LYS A 25 3.49 15.92 12.91
N ILE A 26 4.58 15.94 12.16
CA ILE A 26 5.77 16.73 12.50
C ILE A 26 5.86 17.88 11.50
N LYS A 27 5.89 19.12 11.99
CA LYS A 27 5.98 20.35 11.17
C LYS A 27 4.94 20.43 10.02
N GLY A 28 3.72 19.93 10.26
CA GLY A 28 2.62 19.99 9.30
C GLY A 28 2.59 18.84 8.27
N VAL A 29 3.62 17.99 8.20
CA VAL A 29 3.63 16.78 7.35
C VAL A 29 3.27 15.57 8.21
N GLY A 30 2.18 14.88 7.85
CA GLY A 30 1.79 13.63 8.48
C GLY A 30 2.45 12.44 7.79
N PHE A 31 2.89 11.45 8.56
CA PHE A 31 3.44 10.19 8.03
C PHE A 31 2.42 9.39 7.21
N GLY A 32 1.12 9.60 7.48
CA GLY A 32 0.03 9.00 6.71
C GLY A 32 0.09 7.47 6.74
N VAL A 33 -0.27 6.84 5.61
CA VAL A 33 -0.23 5.38 5.45
C VAL A 33 1.19 4.82 5.60
N GLY A 34 2.22 5.64 5.36
CA GLY A 34 3.62 5.27 5.58
C GLY A 34 3.93 4.87 7.01
N GLY A 35 3.23 5.43 8.01
CA GLY A 35 3.41 5.04 9.42
C GLY A 35 3.09 3.57 9.69
N VAL A 36 2.14 2.99 8.95
CA VAL A 36 1.78 1.56 9.06
C VAL A 36 2.91 0.66 8.57
N LEU A 37 3.59 1.06 7.48
CA LEU A 37 4.78 0.36 6.96
C LEU A 37 5.91 0.35 8.00
N PHE A 38 6.24 1.51 8.55
CA PHE A 38 7.31 1.62 9.56
C PHE A 38 6.95 0.88 10.86
N GLY A 39 5.70 0.96 11.30
CA GLY A 39 5.20 0.18 12.44
C GLY A 39 5.35 -1.33 12.23
N GLY A 40 5.01 -1.81 11.02
CA GLY A 40 5.21 -3.20 10.64
C GLY A 40 6.67 -3.65 10.66
N ILE A 41 7.58 -2.84 10.12
CA ILE A 41 9.02 -3.15 10.11
C ILE A 41 9.57 -3.24 11.55
N ILE A 42 9.21 -2.29 12.41
CA ILE A 42 9.65 -2.26 13.81
C ILE A 42 9.17 -3.50 14.54
N VAL A 43 7.88 -3.79 14.48
CA VAL A 43 7.31 -4.95 15.18
C VAL A 43 7.83 -6.28 14.61
N ALA A 44 8.03 -6.38 13.30
CA ALA A 44 8.63 -7.56 12.67
C ALA A 44 10.07 -7.80 13.16
N HIS A 45 10.86 -6.74 13.31
CA HIS A 45 12.22 -6.83 13.85
C HIS A 45 12.23 -7.39 15.28
N PHE A 46 11.38 -6.87 16.16
CA PHE A 46 11.24 -7.40 17.52
C PHE A 46 10.73 -8.84 17.53
N THR A 47 9.71 -9.14 16.73
CA THR A 47 9.11 -10.50 16.66
C THR A 47 10.12 -11.56 16.24
N ASN A 48 11.00 -11.23 15.28
CA ASN A 48 12.10 -12.09 14.86
C ASN A 48 13.12 -12.30 15.99
N GLN A 49 13.50 -11.23 16.70
CA GLN A 49 14.43 -11.30 17.83
C GLN A 49 13.89 -12.16 19.00
N TYR A 50 12.59 -12.13 19.27
CA TYR A 50 11.94 -12.96 20.30
C TYR A 50 11.60 -14.38 19.84
N GLY A 51 11.88 -14.75 18.58
CA GLY A 51 11.63 -16.09 18.06
C GLY A 51 10.16 -16.49 17.99
N LEU A 52 9.24 -15.51 17.92
CA LEU A 52 7.82 -15.77 17.80
C LEU A 52 7.52 -16.38 16.42
N LYS A 53 7.01 -17.62 16.43
CA LYS A 53 6.60 -18.31 15.20
C LYS A 53 5.26 -17.73 14.73
N LEU A 54 5.30 -17.03 13.60
CA LEU A 54 4.11 -16.58 12.91
C LEU A 54 3.64 -17.66 11.93
N ASP A 55 2.34 -17.84 11.84
CA ASP A 55 1.72 -18.75 10.88
C ASP A 55 1.85 -18.19 9.47
N THR A 56 2.65 -18.85 8.62
CA THR A 56 2.94 -18.40 7.25
C THR A 56 1.69 -18.39 6.38
N HIS A 57 0.75 -19.31 6.60
CA HIS A 57 -0.49 -19.39 5.84
C HIS A 57 -1.38 -18.16 6.09
N THR A 58 -1.53 -17.77 7.36
CA THR A 58 -2.26 -16.55 7.76
C THR A 58 -1.59 -15.30 7.20
N LEU A 59 -0.26 -15.19 7.26
CA LEU A 59 0.47 -14.05 6.70
C LEU A 59 0.24 -13.92 5.18
N HIS A 60 0.36 -15.04 4.45
CA HIS A 60 0.14 -15.06 3.00
C HIS A 60 -1.29 -14.66 2.65
N PHE A 61 -2.27 -15.21 3.36
CA PHE A 61 -3.69 -14.88 3.17
C PHE A 61 -3.95 -13.38 3.38
N VAL A 62 -3.45 -12.81 4.49
CA VAL A 62 -3.65 -11.39 4.80
C VAL A 62 -2.96 -10.49 3.76
N GLN A 63 -1.80 -10.89 3.26
CA GLN A 63 -1.09 -10.16 2.20
C GLN A 63 -1.89 -10.14 0.89
N GLU A 64 -2.36 -11.29 0.41
CA GLU A 64 -3.17 -11.38 -0.81
C GLU A 64 -4.50 -10.64 -0.65
N PHE A 65 -5.18 -10.84 0.48
CA PHE A 65 -6.43 -10.16 0.78
C PHE A 65 -6.26 -8.63 0.81
N GLY A 66 -5.24 -8.14 1.51
CA GLY A 66 -4.90 -6.73 1.56
C GLY A 66 -4.53 -6.15 0.19
N LEU A 67 -3.79 -6.89 -0.63
CA LEU A 67 -3.44 -6.50 -1.98
C LEU A 67 -4.68 -6.39 -2.89
N ILE A 68 -5.60 -7.35 -2.82
CA ILE A 68 -6.86 -7.31 -3.58
C ILE A 68 -7.67 -6.08 -3.19
N LEU A 69 -7.83 -5.81 -1.88
CA LEU A 69 -8.53 -4.62 -1.39
C LEU A 69 -7.84 -3.33 -1.84
N PHE A 70 -6.51 -3.28 -1.81
CA PHE A 70 -5.73 -2.14 -2.28
C PHE A 70 -5.95 -1.89 -3.78
N VAL A 71 -5.81 -2.92 -4.61
CA VAL A 71 -6.01 -2.80 -6.08
C VAL A 71 -7.46 -2.44 -6.41
N TYR A 72 -8.43 -2.99 -5.71
CA TYR A 72 -9.85 -2.68 -5.90
C TYR A 72 -10.16 -1.21 -5.58
N THR A 73 -9.69 -0.72 -4.43
CA THR A 73 -9.92 0.69 -4.01
C THR A 73 -9.26 1.67 -4.98
N ILE A 74 -8.01 1.41 -5.39
CA ILE A 74 -7.32 2.17 -6.43
C ILE A 74 -8.15 2.12 -7.72
N GLY A 75 -8.55 0.93 -8.18
CA GLY A 75 -9.32 0.75 -9.42
C GLY A 75 -10.60 1.61 -9.47
N ILE A 76 -11.33 1.71 -8.36
CA ILE A 76 -12.54 2.54 -8.27
C ILE A 76 -12.21 4.04 -8.16
N GLN A 77 -11.22 4.43 -7.36
CA GLN A 77 -10.88 5.85 -7.16
C GLN A 77 -10.22 6.48 -8.38
N VAL A 78 -9.20 5.82 -8.94
CA VAL A 78 -8.47 6.34 -10.10
C VAL A 78 -9.05 5.88 -11.43
N GLY A 79 -9.98 4.91 -11.48
CA GLY A 79 -10.61 4.46 -12.71
C GLY A 79 -11.24 5.59 -13.53
N PRO A 80 -12.21 6.35 -13.00
CA PRO A 80 -12.82 7.48 -13.72
C PRO A 80 -11.81 8.60 -14.04
N GLY A 81 -10.88 8.86 -13.14
CA GLY A 81 -9.81 9.86 -13.30
C GLY A 81 -8.84 9.51 -14.44
N PHE A 82 -8.53 8.23 -14.61
CA PHE A 82 -7.69 7.73 -15.69
C PHE A 82 -8.35 7.91 -17.06
N PHE A 83 -9.60 7.48 -17.23
CA PHE A 83 -10.31 7.61 -18.51
C PHE A 83 -10.52 9.07 -18.91
N SER A 84 -10.89 9.93 -17.97
CA SER A 84 -11.02 11.37 -18.21
C SER A 84 -9.69 12.03 -18.59
N SER A 85 -8.59 11.65 -17.93
CA SER A 85 -7.24 12.15 -18.24
C SER A 85 -6.73 11.65 -19.60
N LEU A 86 -6.99 10.38 -19.93
CA LEU A 86 -6.66 9.79 -21.22
C LEU A 86 -7.41 10.50 -22.36
N ARG A 87 -8.70 10.81 -22.14
CA ARG A 87 -9.53 11.51 -23.14
C ARG A 87 -9.11 12.97 -23.35
N ARG A 88 -8.74 13.68 -22.29
CA ARG A 88 -8.48 15.13 -22.36
C ARG A 88 -7.04 15.49 -22.73
N SER A 89 -6.06 14.82 -22.10
CA SER A 89 -4.63 15.05 -22.34
C SER A 89 -3.98 13.90 -23.08
N GLY A 90 -4.35 12.64 -22.81
CA GLY A 90 -3.72 11.47 -23.41
C GLY A 90 -3.80 11.46 -24.94
N LEU A 91 -4.97 11.73 -25.52
CA LEU A 91 -5.17 11.80 -26.97
C LEU A 91 -4.38 12.93 -27.63
N LYS A 92 -4.34 14.12 -27.00
CA LYS A 92 -3.58 15.27 -27.54
C LYS A 92 -2.08 15.01 -27.47
N LEU A 93 -1.58 14.49 -26.35
CA LEU A 93 -0.15 14.20 -26.15
C LEU A 93 0.32 13.05 -27.04
N ASN A 94 -0.48 11.98 -27.21
CA ASN A 94 -0.15 10.93 -28.17
C ASN A 94 -0.18 11.43 -29.62
N GLY A 95 -1.11 12.33 -29.96
CA GLY A 95 -1.13 12.99 -31.27
C GLY A 95 0.14 13.81 -31.53
N PHE A 96 0.59 14.60 -30.55
CA PHE A 96 1.86 15.32 -30.65
C PHE A 96 3.06 14.37 -30.74
N ALA A 97 3.10 13.30 -29.95
CA ALA A 97 4.16 12.30 -30.02
C ALA A 97 4.22 11.65 -31.42
N PHE A 98 3.06 11.28 -31.98
CA PHE A 98 2.95 10.72 -33.32
C PHE A 98 3.41 11.69 -34.42
N LEU A 99 3.03 12.97 -34.32
CA LEU A 99 3.49 14.02 -35.24
C LEU A 99 5.01 14.24 -35.17
N ILE A 100 5.59 14.24 -33.97
CA ILE A 100 7.04 14.40 -33.80
C ILE A 100 7.79 13.22 -34.43
N VAL A 101 7.30 11.99 -34.26
CA VAL A 101 7.91 10.80 -34.87
C VAL A 101 7.82 10.85 -36.40
N LEU A 102 6.71 11.34 -36.96
CA LEU A 102 6.54 11.46 -38.42
C LEU A 102 7.33 12.62 -39.05
N LEU A 103 7.51 13.74 -38.34
CA LEU A 103 8.20 14.92 -38.86
C LEU A 103 9.70 14.94 -38.57
N GLY A 104 10.14 14.27 -37.50
CA GLY A 104 11.55 14.19 -37.10
C GLY A 104 12.26 12.89 -37.53
N GLY A 105 11.52 11.93 -38.10
CA GLY A 105 12.05 10.74 -38.77
C GLY A 105 12.40 10.98 -40.22
#